data_AF-A0A6I7QP36-F1
#
_entry.id   AF-A0A6I7QP36-F1
#
_cell.length_a   1.000
_cell.length_b   1.000
_cell.length_c   1.000
_cell.angle_alpha   90.00
_cell.angle_beta   90.00
_cell.angle_gamma   90.00
#
_symmetry.space_group_name_H-M   'P 1'
#
loop_
_entity.id
_entity.type
_entity.pdbx_description
1 polymer ?
#
loop_
_entity_poly.entity_id
_entity_poly.type
_entity_poly.pdbx_seq_one_letter_code
_entity_poly.pdbx_strand_id
1 'polypeptide(L)'
;MTFSIPELRPALMDRELWYLLDDLRAFRHKFRHLYARPIDPKRVMMMQETIDTVVSGFTVAHKTFRSALEQIRGELPDDEPDE
;
A
#
# COMPACT_ATOMS: atom_id res chain seq x y z
N MET A 1 5.39 -2.80 -5.76
CA MET A 1 4.25 -3.42 -5.03
C MET A 1 3.02 -3.59 -5.90
N THR A 2 2.95 -2.93 -7.06
CA THR A 2 1.84 -3.01 -8.02
C THR A 2 2.05 -4.04 -9.13
N PHE A 3 3.25 -4.59 -9.25
CA PHE A 3 3.58 -5.61 -10.23
C PHE A 3 3.32 -7.00 -9.66
N SER A 4 2.68 -7.86 -10.45
CA SER A 4 2.49 -9.28 -10.15
C SER A 4 3.50 -10.12 -10.94
N ILE A 5 3.95 -11.20 -10.31
CA ILE A 5 4.68 -12.30 -10.94
C ILE A 5 3.77 -13.52 -10.77
N PRO A 6 3.27 -14.12 -11.86
CA PRO A 6 2.42 -15.31 -11.79
C PRO A 6 3.05 -16.38 -10.89
N GLU A 7 2.23 -17.01 -10.05
CA GLU A 7 2.57 -18.13 -9.15
C GLU A 7 3.61 -17.83 -8.05
N LEU A 8 4.39 -16.77 -8.19
CA LEU A 8 5.45 -16.41 -7.26
C LEU A 8 5.06 -15.27 -6.33
N ARG A 9 4.43 -14.23 -6.87
CA ARG A 9 4.18 -12.98 -6.12
C ARG A 9 2.97 -12.22 -6.65
N PRO A 10 1.84 -12.20 -5.93
CA PRO A 10 0.72 -11.35 -6.29
C PRO A 10 1.08 -9.86 -6.16
N ALA A 11 0.38 -9.00 -6.87
CA ALA A 11 0.47 -7.56 -6.61
C ALA A 11 -0.22 -7.25 -5.27
N LEU A 12 0.40 -6.40 -4.44
CA LEU A 12 -0.20 -6.01 -3.15
C LEU A 12 -1.39 -5.07 -3.38
N MET A 13 -1.29 -4.18 -4.35
CA MET A 13 -2.27 -3.14 -4.64
C MET A 13 -2.25 -2.81 -6.14
N ASP A 14 -3.32 -2.22 -6.65
CA ASP A 14 -3.35 -1.67 -8.01
C ASP A 14 -2.61 -0.32 -8.11
N ARG A 15 -2.57 0.23 -9.32
CA ARG A 15 -1.92 1.53 -9.58
C ARG A 15 -2.69 2.71 -8.99
N GLU A 16 -4.01 2.65 -8.91
CA GLU A 16 -4.82 3.77 -8.42
C GLU A 16 -4.60 3.98 -6.93
N LEU A 17 -4.68 2.92 -6.14
CA LEU A 17 -4.36 2.93 -4.71
C LEU A 17 -2.90 3.33 -4.47
N TRP A 18 -1.98 2.93 -5.36
CA TRP A 18 -0.59 3.35 -5.28
C TRP A 18 -0.44 4.87 -5.43
N TYR A 19 -1.12 5.50 -6.39
CA TYR A 19 -1.06 6.96 -6.56
C TYR A 19 -1.57 7.70 -5.32
N LEU A 20 -2.70 7.25 -4.73
CA LEU A 20 -3.24 7.88 -3.53
C LEU A 20 -2.30 7.75 -2.32
N LEU A 21 -1.63 6.61 -2.16
CA LEU A 21 -0.62 6.42 -1.12
C LEU A 21 0.63 7.26 -1.37
N ASP A 22 1.02 7.45 -2.62
CA ASP A 22 2.16 8.29 -2.99
C ASP A 22 1.88 9.76 -2.69
N ASP A 23 0.66 10.25 -2.94
CA ASP A 23 0.23 11.60 -2.57
C ASP A 23 0.33 11.84 -1.06
N LEU A 24 -0.11 10.90 -0.23
CA LEU A 24 0.04 10.97 1.22
C LEU A 24 1.52 10.98 1.65
N ARG A 25 2.37 10.18 0.99
CA ARG A 25 3.82 10.16 1.26
C ARG A 25 4.46 11.49 0.87
N ALA A 26 4.07 12.06 -0.27
CA ALA A 26 4.54 13.35 -0.76
C ALA A 26 4.10 14.48 0.18
N PHE A 27 2.85 14.46 0.66
CA PHE A 27 2.34 15.39 1.66
C PHE A 27 3.16 15.31 2.95
N ARG A 28 3.36 14.11 3.51
CA ARG A 28 4.19 13.91 4.71
C ARG A 28 5.61 14.42 4.53
N HIS A 29 6.21 14.15 3.36
CA HIS A 29 7.55 14.63 3.05
C HIS A 29 7.61 16.16 3.06
N LYS A 30 6.67 16.84 2.38
CA LYS A 30 6.58 18.31 2.38
C LYS A 30 6.33 18.86 3.79
N PHE A 31 5.43 18.25 4.55
CA PHE A 31 5.11 18.64 5.93
C PHE A 31 6.34 18.61 6.84
N ARG A 32 7.20 17.58 6.70
CA ARG A 32 8.45 17.49 7.47
C ARG A 32 9.47 18.60 7.14
N HIS A 33 9.37 19.25 5.99
CA HIS A 33 10.28 20.30 5.55
C HIS A 33 9.68 21.71 5.63
N LEU A 34 8.46 21.86 6.17
CA LEU A 34 7.76 23.12 6.38
C LEU A 34 8.31 23.86 7.62
N TYR A 35 9.60 24.20 7.62
CA TYR A 35 10.21 24.96 8.73
C TYR A 35 10.07 26.48 8.56
N ALA A 36 9.88 26.97 7.32
CA ALA A 36 9.92 28.40 7.01
C ALA A 36 8.60 28.97 6.46
N ARG A 37 7.57 28.13 6.24
CA ARG A 37 6.27 28.57 5.71
C ARG A 37 5.14 28.05 6.57
N PRO A 38 4.03 28.80 6.69
CA PRO A 38 2.82 28.27 7.31
C PRO A 38 2.26 27.10 6.48
N ILE A 39 1.68 26.13 7.17
CA ILE A 39 0.93 25.04 6.55
C ILE A 39 -0.30 25.63 5.84
N ASP A 40 -0.54 25.23 4.59
CA ASP A 40 -1.73 25.63 3.84
C ASP A 40 -2.93 24.77 4.27
N PRO A 41 -3.93 25.34 4.98
CA PRO A 41 -5.07 24.57 5.48
C PRO A 41 -5.87 23.91 4.36
N LYS A 42 -5.96 24.52 3.18
CA LYS A 42 -6.70 23.93 2.05
C LYS A 42 -6.08 22.63 1.60
N ARG A 43 -4.74 22.56 1.56
CA ARG A 43 -4.02 21.32 1.22
C ARG A 43 -4.18 20.23 2.27
N VAL A 44 -4.28 20.60 3.54
CA VAL A 44 -4.55 19.64 4.61
C VAL A 44 -5.96 19.05 4.44
N MET A 45 -6.97 19.90 4.22
CA MET A 45 -8.35 19.44 4.04
C MET A 45 -8.49 18.53 2.81
N MET A 46 -7.90 18.91 1.67
CA MET A 46 -7.89 18.06 0.47
C MET A 46 -7.24 16.70 0.73
N MET A 47 -6.18 16.65 1.55
CA MET A 47 -5.55 15.38 1.92
C MET A 47 -6.42 14.57 2.88
N GLN A 48 -7.13 15.24 3.79
CA GLN A 48 -8.03 14.58 4.74
C GLN A 48 -9.18 13.86 4.03
N GLU A 49 -9.73 14.45 2.97
CA GLU A 49 -10.81 13.86 2.16
C GLU A 49 -10.44 12.51 1.53
N THR A 50 -9.15 12.23 1.31
CA THR A 50 -8.71 10.96 0.70
C THR A 50 -8.40 9.87 1.72
N ILE A 51 -8.31 10.19 3.02
CA ILE A 51 -7.83 9.26 4.05
C ILE A 51 -8.71 8.01 4.13
N ASP A 52 -10.03 8.16 4.19
CA ASP A 52 -10.94 7.02 4.35
C ASP A 52 -10.86 6.06 3.15
N THR A 53 -10.79 6.61 1.94
CA THR A 53 -10.60 5.83 0.71
C THR A 53 -9.27 5.09 0.73
N VAL A 54 -8.18 5.74 1.13
CA VAL A 54 -6.87 5.10 1.17
C VAL A 54 -6.79 4.02 2.23
N VAL A 55 -7.30 4.29 3.43
CA VAL A 55 -7.25 3.33 4.55
C VAL A 55 -8.10 2.10 4.23
N SER A 56 -9.31 2.29 3.71
CA SER A 56 -10.18 1.19 3.30
C SER A 56 -9.57 0.39 2.14
N GLY A 57 -9.09 1.07 1.09
CA GLY A 57 -8.42 0.45 -0.04
C GLY A 57 -7.19 -0.35 0.37
N PHE A 58 -6.33 0.22 1.21
CA PHE A 58 -5.13 -0.45 1.72
C PHE A 58 -5.45 -1.67 2.58
N THR A 59 -6.51 -1.59 3.40
CA THR A 59 -6.97 -2.71 4.23
C THR A 59 -7.46 -3.87 3.36
N VAL A 60 -8.26 -3.59 2.32
CA VAL A 60 -8.73 -4.60 1.37
C VAL A 60 -7.56 -5.21 0.61
N ALA A 61 -6.68 -4.36 0.07
CA ALA A 61 -5.47 -4.76 -0.65
C ALA A 61 -4.60 -5.73 0.18
N HIS A 62 -4.36 -5.43 1.45
CA HIS A 62 -3.61 -6.30 2.35
C HIS A 62 -4.29 -7.64 2.61
N LYS A 63 -5.61 -7.65 2.82
CA LYS A 63 -6.37 -8.89 3.02
C LYS A 63 -6.29 -9.79 1.79
N THR A 64 -6.54 -9.22 0.61
CA THR A 64 -6.45 -9.95 -0.67
C THR A 64 -5.06 -10.51 -0.91
N PHE A 65 -4.02 -9.68 -0.69
CA PHE A 65 -2.64 -10.10 -0.85
C PHE A 65 -2.27 -11.23 0.12
N ARG A 66 -2.70 -11.16 1.39
CA ARG A 66 -2.45 -12.22 2.38
C ARG A 66 -3.10 -13.54 1.95
N SER A 67 -4.37 -13.50 1.53
CA SER A 67 -5.08 -14.70 1.06
C SER A 67 -4.41 -15.31 -0.16
N ALA A 68 -3.92 -14.50 -1.10
CA ALA A 68 -3.17 -14.99 -2.24
C ALA A 68 -1.83 -15.65 -1.84
N LEU A 69 -1.12 -15.10 -0.86
CA LEU A 69 0.09 -15.74 -0.32
C LEU A 69 -0.21 -17.04 0.45
N GLU A 70 -1.31 -17.09 1.19
CA GLU A 70 -1.76 -18.31 1.88
C GLU A 70 -2.10 -19.43 0.88
N GLN A 71 -2.67 -19.09 -0.28
CA GLN A 71 -2.91 -20.02 -1.37
C GLN A 71 -1.59 -20.54 -1.97
N ILE A 72 -0.67 -19.64 -2.34
CA ILE A 72 0.65 -20.03 -2.87
C ILE A 72 1.37 -20.95 -1.89
N ARG A 73 1.35 -20.64 -0.58
CA ARG A 73 1.94 -21.49 0.45
C ARG A 73 1.31 -22.89 0.48
N GLY A 74 0.00 -23.00 0.31
CA GLY A 74 -0.69 -24.31 0.31
C GLY A 74 -0.39 -25.16 -0.93
N GLU A 75 0.10 -24.56 -2.01
CA GLU A 75 0.50 -25.24 -3.25
C GLU A 75 1.99 -25.64 -3.25
N LEU A 76 2.79 -25.10 -2.32
CA LEU A 76 4.19 -25.49 -2.15
C LEU A 76 4.27 -26.84 -1.41
N PRO A 77 5.16 -27.75 -1.86
CA PRO A 77 5.44 -28.97 -1.10
C PRO A 77 6.03 -28.61 0.27
N ASP A 78 5.72 -29.41 1.29
CA ASP A 78 6.37 -29.27 2.60
C ASP A 78 7.88 -29.44 2.40
N ASP A 79 8.68 -28.47 2.85
CA ASP A 79 10.13 -28.60 2.92
C ASP A 79 10.44 -29.77 3.88
N GLU A 80 10.66 -30.98 3.35
CA GLU A 80 11.36 -32.02 4.09
C GLU A 80 12.76 -31.46 4.38
N PRO A 81 13.19 -31.39 5.65
CA PRO A 81 14.54 -30.94 5.96
C PRO A 81 15.52 -31.94 5.34
N ASP A 82 16.40 -31.46 4.46
CA ASP A 82 17.50 -32.24 3.89
C ASP A 82 18.24 -32.98 5.03
N GLU A 83 18.14 -34.32 5.03
CA GLU A 83 18.82 -35.24 5.97
C GLU A 83 20.35 -35.10 5.95
#